data_AF-A0A922YH59-F1
#
_entry.id   AF-A0A922YH59-F1
#
_cell.length_a   1.000
_cell.length_b   1.000
_cell.length_c   1.000
_cell.angle_alpha   90.00
_cell.angle_beta   90.00
_cell.angle_gamma   90.00
#
_symmetry.space_group_name_H-M   'P 1'
#
loop_
_entity.id
_entity.type
_entity.pdbx_description
1 polymer ?
#
loop_
_entity_poly.entity_id
_entity_poly.type
_entity_poly.pdbx_seq_one_letter_code
_entity_poly.pdbx_strand_id
1 'polypeptide(L)'
;MADISFSPGDVWLVGAGPGDPDLLTRKAERLLALATIVFHDALVSQEVLDLIPKQVMQVPVGKRSGRHSMSQPAINGLLVKSAQNGHRVVRLKGGDPAVFGRMTEEVDALQAKGIRVQVCPGITAASAAAASGVFSLTRRGSTRALTFITAQGCGNGQ
;
A
#
# COMPACT_ATOMS: atom_id res chain seq x y z
N MET A 1 -23.67 -7.18 1.18
CA MET A 1 -22.30 -6.63 1.15
C MET A 1 -21.42 -7.68 0.49
N ALA A 2 -20.63 -7.33 -0.52
CA ALA A 2 -19.76 -8.31 -1.19
C ALA A 2 -18.75 -8.89 -0.19
N ASP A 3 -18.74 -10.22 -0.08
CA ASP A 3 -17.81 -10.95 0.77
C ASP A 3 -16.37 -10.75 0.28
N ILE A 4 -15.43 -10.52 1.19
CA ILE A 4 -14.02 -10.36 0.82
C ILE A 4 -13.45 -11.76 0.63
N SER A 5 -13.23 -12.16 -0.63
CA SER A 5 -12.45 -13.35 -0.93
C SER A 5 -10.97 -13.09 -0.60
N PHE A 6 -10.50 -13.66 0.50
CA PHE A 6 -9.10 -13.60 0.93
C PHE A 6 -8.66 -14.99 1.40
N SER A 7 -8.22 -15.82 0.46
CA SER A 7 -7.82 -17.20 0.74
C SER A 7 -6.34 -17.29 1.14
N PRO A 8 -5.92 -18.34 1.86
CA PRO A 8 -4.51 -18.69 2.02
C PRO A 8 -3.76 -18.66 0.67
N GLY A 9 -2.64 -17.94 0.62
CA GLY A 9 -1.84 -17.76 -0.60
C GLY A 9 -2.27 -16.59 -1.49
N ASP A 10 -3.34 -15.88 -1.16
CA ASP A 10 -3.70 -14.63 -1.83
C ASP A 10 -2.87 -13.46 -1.30
N VAL A 11 -2.66 -12.46 -2.16
CA VAL A 11 -1.99 -11.20 -1.80
C VAL A 11 -2.91 -10.01 -2.06
N TRP A 12 -3.02 -9.12 -1.07
CA TRP A 12 -3.70 -7.83 -1.21
C TRP A 12 -2.71 -6.68 -1.11
N LEU A 13 -2.65 -5.84 -2.13
CA LEU A 13 -2.00 -4.53 -2.10
C LEU A 13 -3.00 -3.51 -1.56
N VAL A 14 -2.71 -2.92 -0.40
CA VAL A 14 -3.67 -2.12 0.36
C VAL A 14 -3.14 -0.72 0.61
N GLY A 15 -3.92 0.30 0.25
CA GLY A 15 -3.65 1.69 0.61
C GLY A 15 -3.97 1.98 2.07
N ALA A 16 -2.98 2.48 2.80
CA ALA A 16 -3.09 2.89 4.19
C ALA A 16 -3.69 4.30 4.35
N GLY A 17 -3.81 5.06 3.27
CA GLY A 17 -4.17 6.48 3.36
C GLY A 17 -2.99 7.37 3.79
N PRO A 18 -3.24 8.66 4.04
CA PRO A 18 -2.19 9.66 4.25
C PRO A 18 -1.52 9.60 5.64
N GLY A 19 -2.03 8.80 6.57
CA GLY A 19 -1.47 8.62 7.92
C GLY A 19 -2.53 8.59 9.01
N ASP A 20 -3.58 9.39 8.89
CA ASP A 20 -4.72 9.36 9.81
C ASP A 20 -5.44 8.01 9.72
N PRO A 21 -5.58 7.24 10.83
CA PRO A 21 -6.27 5.96 10.85
C PRO A 21 -7.73 6.06 10.39
N ASP A 22 -8.42 7.18 10.60
CA ASP A 22 -9.82 7.37 10.20
C ASP A 22 -9.97 7.51 8.67
N LEU A 23 -8.87 7.71 7.95
CA LEU A 23 -8.83 7.76 6.49
C LEU A 23 -8.53 6.40 5.85
N LEU A 24 -8.41 5.33 6.64
CA LEU A 24 -8.46 3.97 6.12
C LEU A 24 -9.83 3.67 5.53
N THR A 25 -9.84 2.95 4.42
CA THR A 25 -11.09 2.43 3.90
C THR A 25 -11.59 1.29 4.79
N ARG A 26 -12.92 1.16 4.94
CA ARG A 26 -13.53 -0.01 5.62
C ARG A 26 -13.10 -1.35 5.02
N LYS A 27 -12.69 -1.38 3.75
CA LYS A 27 -12.16 -2.59 3.11
C LYS A 27 -10.73 -2.88 3.57
N ALA A 28 -9.87 -1.87 3.68
CA ALA A 28 -8.52 -2.00 4.21
C ALA A 28 -8.53 -2.53 5.64
N GLU A 29 -9.36 -1.96 6.52
CA GLU A 29 -9.52 -2.40 7.91
C GLU A 29 -9.88 -3.90 8.01
N ARG A 30 -10.90 -4.34 7.26
CA ARG A 30 -11.29 -5.76 7.23
C ARG A 30 -10.18 -6.67 6.68
N LEU A 31 -9.43 -6.21 5.67
CA LEU A 31 -8.30 -6.97 5.12
C LEU A 31 -7.17 -7.13 6.14
N LEU A 32 -6.85 -6.07 6.89
CA LEU A 32 -5.86 -6.13 7.98
C LEU A 32 -6.29 -7.08 9.09
N ALA A 33 -7.58 -7.10 9.43
CA ALA A 33 -8.13 -8.02 10.42
C ALA A 33 -8.05 -9.50 9.99
N LEU A 34 -8.17 -9.78 8.69
CA LEU A 34 -8.15 -11.14 8.13
C LEU A 34 -6.75 -11.64 7.78
N ALA A 35 -5.78 -10.74 7.58
CA ALA A 35 -4.42 -11.08 7.19
C ALA A 35 -3.73 -11.99 8.21
N THR A 36 -2.77 -12.79 7.74
CA THR A 36 -1.84 -13.51 8.65
C THR A 36 -0.48 -12.85 8.70
N ILE A 37 -0.13 -12.07 7.68
CA ILE A 37 1.11 -11.30 7.60
C ILE A 37 0.87 -9.98 6.86
N VAL A 38 1.47 -8.91 7.36
CA VAL A 38 1.41 -7.56 6.79
C VAL A 38 2.85 -7.07 6.53
N PHE A 39 3.17 -6.83 5.27
CA PHE A 39 4.39 -6.12 4.86
C PHE A 39 4.08 -4.64 4.69
N HIS A 40 4.73 -3.75 5.44
CA HIS A 40 4.39 -2.34 5.42
C HIS A 40 5.56 -1.42 5.08
N ASP A 41 5.24 -0.33 4.38
CA ASP A 41 6.20 0.75 4.09
C ASP A 41 6.42 1.64 5.31
N ALA A 42 7.52 2.40 5.28
CA ALA A 42 7.86 3.35 6.34
C ALA A 42 6.97 4.60 6.39
N LEU A 43 6.20 4.85 5.31
CA LEU A 43 5.24 5.95 5.23
C LEU A 43 3.91 5.62 5.94
N VAL A 44 3.69 4.37 6.32
CA VAL A 44 2.51 4.00 7.11
C VAL A 44 2.72 4.49 8.54
N SER A 45 1.74 5.22 9.07
CA SER A 45 1.79 5.77 10.43
C SER A 45 1.74 4.65 11.48
N GLN A 46 2.28 4.92 12.66
CA GLN A 46 2.22 3.96 13.76
C GLN A 46 0.76 3.71 14.19
N GLU A 47 -0.07 4.74 14.21
CA GLU A 47 -1.49 4.65 14.56
C GLU A 47 -2.25 3.68 13.65
N VAL A 48 -1.95 3.66 12.34
CA VAL A 48 -2.50 2.67 11.40
C VAL A 48 -1.98 1.25 11.70
N LEU A 49 -0.70 1.10 12.03
CA LEU A 49 -0.12 -0.20 12.37
C LEU A 49 -0.69 -0.76 13.67
N ASP A 50 -1.05 0.11 14.61
CA ASP A 50 -1.63 -0.27 15.90
C ASP A 50 -3.06 -0.84 15.76
N LEU A 51 -3.75 -0.58 14.63
CA LEU A 51 -5.03 -1.21 14.29
C LEU A 51 -4.89 -2.68 13.86
N ILE A 52 -3.69 -3.13 13.50
CA ILE A 52 -3.45 -4.50 13.06
C ILE A 52 -3.55 -5.43 14.27
N PRO A 53 -4.36 -6.52 14.22
CA PRO A 53 -4.48 -7.42 15.35
C PRO A 53 -3.14 -8.02 15.77
N LYS A 54 -2.92 -8.17 17.08
CA LYS A 54 -1.62 -8.59 17.66
C LYS A 54 -1.11 -9.95 17.15
N GLN A 55 -2.01 -10.85 16.74
CA GLN A 55 -1.65 -12.16 16.17
C GLN A 55 -1.11 -12.09 14.73
N VAL A 56 -1.28 -10.97 14.04
CA VAL A 56 -0.83 -10.80 12.65
C VAL A 56 0.64 -10.42 12.66
N MET A 57 1.46 -11.15 11.90
CA MET A 57 2.88 -10.83 11.77
C MET A 57 3.05 -9.53 10.99
N GLN A 58 3.79 -8.58 11.54
CA GLN A 58 4.10 -7.30 10.89
C GLN A 58 5.57 -7.27 10.48
N VAL A 59 5.84 -6.98 9.21
CA VAL A 59 7.19 -6.95 8.64
C VAL A 59 7.44 -5.59 7.97
N PRO A 60 8.31 -4.74 8.53
CA PRO A 60 8.68 -3.48 7.88
C PRO A 60 9.58 -3.76 6.66
N VAL A 61 9.22 -3.23 5.50
CA VAL A 61 10.00 -3.38 4.25
C VAL A 61 10.46 -2.04 3.66
N GLY A 62 9.93 -0.92 4.13
CA GLY A 62 10.35 0.43 3.76
C GLY A 62 11.44 1.02 4.66
N LYS A 63 11.92 2.22 4.32
CA LYS A 63 12.94 2.96 5.10
C LYS A 63 12.42 4.26 5.68
N ARG A 64 12.83 4.58 6.91
CA ARG A 64 13.00 5.98 7.34
C ARG A 64 14.38 6.44 6.87
N SER A 65 14.48 7.68 6.37
CA SER A 65 15.70 8.26 5.76
C SER A 65 17.00 7.86 6.48
N GLY A 66 17.98 7.29 5.77
CA GLY A 66 19.35 7.06 6.28
C GLY A 66 19.83 5.62 6.55
N ARG A 67 18.99 4.56 6.46
CA ARG A 67 19.44 3.14 6.65
C ARG A 67 19.59 2.37 5.32
N HIS A 68 19.96 1.08 5.30
CA HIS A 68 19.96 0.24 4.07
C HIS A 68 18.53 -0.18 3.67
N SER A 69 18.19 -0.17 2.38
CA SER A 69 16.82 -0.43 1.89
C SER A 69 16.72 -1.90 1.58
N MET A 70 15.57 -2.52 1.85
CA MET A 70 15.20 -3.66 1.02
C MET A 70 15.04 -3.17 -0.42
N SER A 71 15.69 -3.87 -1.36
CA SER A 71 15.49 -3.62 -2.77
C SER A 71 14.10 -4.10 -3.18
N GLN A 72 13.50 -3.50 -4.22
CA GLN A 72 12.18 -3.93 -4.69
C GLN A 72 12.15 -5.44 -5.05
N PRO A 73 13.17 -6.02 -5.71
CA PRO A 73 13.21 -7.46 -5.93
C PRO A 73 13.19 -8.28 -4.63
N ALA A 74 13.82 -7.80 -3.56
CA ALA A 74 13.79 -8.47 -2.26
C ALA A 74 12.39 -8.43 -1.64
N ILE A 75 11.70 -7.28 -1.72
CA ILE A 75 10.30 -7.14 -1.28
C ILE A 75 9.40 -8.09 -2.06
N ASN A 76 9.52 -8.10 -3.40
CA ASN A 76 8.75 -8.98 -4.27
C ASN A 76 8.98 -10.46 -3.89
N GLY A 77 10.23 -10.84 -3.63
CA GLY A 77 10.58 -12.19 -3.17
C GLY A 77 9.92 -12.57 -1.83
N LEU A 78 9.87 -11.65 -0.87
CA LEU A 78 9.17 -11.86 0.40
C LEU A 78 7.67 -12.07 0.22
N LEU A 79 7.03 -11.27 -0.64
CA LEU A 79 5.60 -11.40 -0.95
C LEU A 79 5.29 -12.76 -1.58
N VAL A 80 6.06 -13.14 -2.61
CA VAL A 80 5.94 -14.45 -3.29
C VAL A 80 6.11 -15.58 -2.29
N LYS A 81 7.20 -15.58 -1.51
CA LYS A 81 7.51 -16.64 -0.56
C LYS A 81 6.41 -16.79 0.49
N SER A 82 5.90 -15.67 1.02
CA SER A 82 4.86 -15.70 2.05
C SER A 82 3.54 -16.25 1.52
N ALA A 83 3.17 -15.85 0.30
CA ALA A 83 1.98 -16.37 -0.36
C ALA A 83 2.12 -17.88 -0.65
N GLN A 84 3.28 -18.33 -1.13
CA GLN A 84 3.55 -19.76 -1.37
C GLN A 84 3.53 -20.60 -0.08
N ASN A 85 3.86 -19.99 1.06
CA ASN A 85 3.72 -20.62 2.37
C ASN A 85 2.27 -20.63 2.90
N GLY A 86 1.29 -20.22 2.09
CA GLY A 86 -0.12 -20.23 2.45
C GLY A 86 -0.57 -19.06 3.33
N HIS A 87 0.23 -18.01 3.47
CA HIS A 87 -0.20 -16.83 4.22
C HIS A 87 -1.26 -16.04 3.44
N ARG A 88 -2.19 -15.43 4.19
CA ARG A 88 -3.02 -14.33 3.69
C ARG A 88 -2.20 -13.05 3.81
N VAL A 89 -1.60 -12.62 2.71
CA VAL A 89 -0.60 -11.56 2.70
C VAL A 89 -1.25 -10.21 2.41
N VAL A 90 -1.00 -9.23 3.27
CA VAL A 90 -1.26 -7.82 2.96
C VAL A 90 0.06 -7.09 2.72
N ARG A 91 0.15 -6.37 1.61
CA ARG A 91 1.18 -5.38 1.33
C ARG A 91 0.59 -3.99 1.57
N LEU A 92 0.83 -3.44 2.75
CA LEU A 92 0.29 -2.16 3.20
C LEU A 92 1.20 -1.01 2.76
N LYS A 93 0.65 -0.06 2.01
CA LYS A 93 1.39 1.01 1.34
C LYS A 93 0.82 2.36 1.74
N GLY A 94 1.69 3.34 2.01
CA GLY A 94 1.25 4.70 2.32
C GLY A 94 0.46 5.33 1.17
N GLY A 95 -0.60 6.07 1.48
CA GLY A 95 -1.48 6.71 0.50
C GLY A 95 -2.31 5.70 -0.29
N ASP A 96 -2.26 5.83 -1.63
CA ASP A 96 -2.90 4.93 -2.57
C ASP A 96 -1.84 4.10 -3.32
N PRO A 97 -1.99 2.76 -3.43
CA PRO A 97 -1.01 1.92 -4.11
C PRO A 97 -0.69 2.32 -5.56
N ALA A 98 -1.64 2.91 -6.29
CA ALA A 98 -1.49 3.27 -7.70
C ALA A 98 -0.81 4.63 -7.90
N VAL A 99 -0.70 5.46 -6.87
CA VAL A 99 -0.09 6.79 -6.97
C VAL A 99 1.34 6.74 -6.45
N PHE A 100 2.30 6.66 -7.38
CA PHE A 100 3.75 6.56 -7.10
C PHE A 100 4.16 5.41 -6.16
N GLY A 101 3.33 4.36 -6.09
CA GLY A 101 3.50 3.26 -5.15
C GLY A 101 4.27 2.05 -5.68
N ARG A 102 4.75 2.03 -6.93
CA ARG A 102 5.41 0.85 -7.54
C ARG A 102 4.55 -0.43 -7.55
N MET A 103 3.22 -0.28 -7.50
CA MET A 103 2.28 -1.40 -7.46
C MET A 103 2.50 -2.39 -8.61
N THR A 104 2.69 -1.89 -9.84
CA THR A 104 2.82 -2.75 -11.03
C THR A 104 3.98 -3.73 -10.90
N GLU A 105 5.14 -3.29 -10.39
CA GLU A 105 6.31 -4.17 -10.18
C GLU A 105 6.03 -5.31 -9.18
N GLU A 106 5.22 -5.03 -8.15
CA GLU A 106 4.81 -6.02 -7.14
C GLU A 106 3.78 -7.00 -7.73
N VAL A 107 2.80 -6.49 -8.50
CA VAL A 107 1.78 -7.28 -9.20
C VAL A 107 2.41 -8.23 -10.21
N ASP A 108 3.30 -7.72 -11.06
CA ASP A 108 3.95 -8.51 -12.13
C ASP A 108 4.73 -9.69 -11.53
N ALA A 109 5.47 -9.45 -10.45
CA ALA A 109 6.25 -10.50 -9.78
C ALA A 109 5.37 -11.60 -9.16
N LEU A 110 4.20 -11.23 -8.61
CA LEU A 110 3.24 -12.18 -8.04
C LEU A 110 2.52 -12.98 -9.13
N GLN A 111 2.05 -12.30 -10.18
CA GLN A 111 1.36 -12.92 -11.30
C GLN A 111 2.27 -13.87 -12.09
N ALA A 112 3.56 -13.54 -12.24
CA ALA A 112 4.56 -14.43 -12.83
C ALA A 112 4.74 -15.75 -12.06
N LYS A 113 4.22 -15.84 -10.82
CA LYS A 113 4.22 -17.05 -9.99
C LYS A 113 2.83 -17.67 -9.81
N GLY A 114 1.84 -17.18 -10.56
CA GLY A 114 0.45 -17.65 -10.49
C GLY A 114 -0.27 -17.28 -9.19
N ILE A 115 0.26 -16.30 -8.44
CA ILE A 115 -0.34 -15.86 -7.18
C ILE A 115 -1.47 -14.90 -7.48
N ARG A 116 -2.65 -15.17 -6.89
CA ARG A 116 -3.79 -14.26 -6.99
C ARG A 116 -3.50 -12.98 -6.22
N VAL A 117 -3.52 -11.87 -6.93
CA VAL A 117 -3.30 -10.53 -6.37
C VAL A 117 -4.51 -9.65 -6.58
N GLN A 118 -4.86 -8.89 -5.56
CA GLN A 118 -5.95 -7.92 -5.61
C GLN A 118 -5.50 -6.59 -4.98
N VAL A 119 -6.17 -5.50 -5.35
CA VAL A 119 -5.85 -4.15 -4.91
C VAL A 119 -7.02 -3.57 -4.11
N CYS A 120 -6.71 -3.02 -2.94
CA CYS A 120 -7.59 -2.14 -2.19
C CYS A 120 -7.04 -0.71 -2.28
N PRO A 121 -7.75 0.23 -2.93
CA PRO A 121 -7.30 1.61 -3.02
C PRO A 121 -7.28 2.28 -1.64
N GLY A 122 -6.56 3.39 -1.57
CA GLY A 122 -6.48 4.26 -0.40
C GLY A 122 -6.67 5.73 -0.76
N ILE A 123 -6.72 6.59 0.25
CA ILE A 123 -6.74 8.03 0.04
C ILE A 123 -5.31 8.50 -0.26
N THR A 124 -5.07 9.01 -1.47
CA THR A 124 -3.77 9.58 -1.83
C THR A 124 -3.48 10.88 -1.08
N ALA A 125 -2.19 11.15 -0.84
CA ALA A 125 -1.73 12.33 -0.11
C ALA A 125 -2.23 13.65 -0.71
N ALA A 126 -2.37 13.75 -2.04
CA ALA A 126 -2.87 14.98 -2.67
C ALA A 126 -4.32 15.30 -2.27
N SER A 127 -5.20 14.29 -2.30
CA SER A 127 -6.61 14.47 -1.92
C SER A 127 -6.74 14.79 -0.44
N ALA A 128 -5.96 14.11 0.40
CA ALA A 128 -5.92 14.37 1.84
C ALA A 128 -5.45 15.80 2.14
N ALA A 129 -4.32 16.23 1.56
CA ALA A 129 -3.77 17.56 1.76
C ALA A 129 -4.76 18.67 1.35
N ALA A 130 -5.45 18.49 0.22
CA ALA A 130 -6.48 19.44 -0.22
C ALA A 130 -7.66 19.52 0.76
N ALA A 131 -8.15 18.38 1.22
CA ALA A 131 -9.24 18.33 2.20
C ALA A 131 -8.83 18.95 3.55
N SER A 132 -7.65 18.60 4.08
CA SER A 132 -7.12 19.18 5.32
C SER A 132 -6.88 20.69 5.22
N GLY A 133 -6.51 21.18 4.04
CA GLY A 133 -6.37 22.60 3.76
C GLY A 133 -7.68 23.32 3.39
N VAL A 134 -8.81 22.61 3.37
CA VAL A 134 -10.14 23.14 3.00
C VAL A 134 -10.13 23.81 1.63
N PHE A 135 -9.47 23.19 0.65
CA PHE A 135 -9.47 23.65 -0.75
C PHE A 135 -9.70 22.49 -1.71
N SER A 136 -10.16 22.83 -2.93
CA SER A 136 -10.35 21.84 -4.00
C SER A 136 -9.10 21.76 -4.88
N LEU A 137 -8.69 20.54 -5.25
CA LEU A 137 -7.62 20.35 -6.26
C LEU A 137 -8.01 20.87 -7.65
N THR A 138 -9.30 21.03 -7.91
CA THR A 138 -9.83 21.60 -9.14
C THR A 138 -10.95 22.59 -8.85
N ARG A 139 -11.06 23.64 -9.67
CA ARG A 139 -12.15 24.61 -9.62
C ARG A 139 -12.70 24.86 -11.02
N ARG A 140 -14.02 24.73 -11.19
CA ARG A 140 -14.69 25.02 -12.47
C ARG A 140 -14.34 26.43 -12.95
N GLY A 141 -13.96 26.56 -14.22
CA GLY A 141 -13.59 27.83 -14.84
C GLY A 141 -12.15 28.30 -14.57
N SER A 142 -11.40 27.60 -13.71
CA SER A 142 -10.01 27.95 -13.38
C SER A 142 -9.04 26.78 -13.62
N THR A 143 -9.44 25.57 -13.26
CA THR A 143 -8.63 24.35 -13.41
C THR A 143 -9.27 23.40 -14.41
N ARG A 144 -8.53 23.00 -15.45
CA ARG A 144 -8.99 22.02 -16.46
C ARG A 144 -8.27 20.68 -16.38
N ALA A 145 -7.18 20.60 -15.61
CA ALA A 145 -6.36 19.42 -15.47
C ALA A 145 -5.80 19.34 -14.04
N LEU A 146 -5.64 18.11 -13.56
CA LEU A 146 -4.88 17.78 -12.36
C LEU A 146 -3.77 16.81 -12.79
N THR A 147 -2.53 17.11 -12.42
CA THR A 147 -1.37 16.29 -12.78
C THR A 147 -0.64 15.89 -11.51
N PHE A 148 -0.45 14.57 -11.33
CA PHE A 148 0.41 14.03 -10.30
C PHE A 148 1.82 13.91 -10.86
N ILE A 149 2.81 14.48 -10.18
CA ILE A 149 4.23 14.45 -10.58
C ILE A 149 5.07 14.02 -9.39
N THR A 150 6.09 13.20 -9.62
CA THR A 150 7.13 12.89 -8.63
C THR A 150 8.34 13.79 -8.86
N ALA A 151 8.89 14.36 -7.78
CA ALA A 151 10.13 15.13 -7.83
C ALA A 151 11.38 14.24 -7.89
N GLN A 152 11.23 12.93 -7.61
CA GLN A 152 12.31 11.96 -7.71
C GLN A 152 12.36 11.37 -9.12
N GLY A 153 13.46 11.58 -9.82
CA GLY A 153 13.74 10.87 -11.07
C GLY A 153 13.99 9.38 -10.83
N CYS A 154 13.82 8.55 -11.86
CA CYS A 154 14.43 7.22 -11.88
C CYS A 154 15.94 7.42 -11.79
N GLY A 155 16.51 7.34 -10.58
CA GLY A 155 17.95 7.19 -10.44
C GLY A 155 18.33 5.91 -11.15
N ASN A 156 19.03 6.03 -12.29
CA ASN A 156 19.75 4.90 -12.85
C ASN A 156 20.66 4.40 -11.72
N GLY A 157 20.34 3.23 -11.17
CA GLY A 157 21.23 2.55 -10.24
C GLY A 157 22.54 2.27 -10.97
N GLN A 158 23.53 3.13 -10.75
CA GLN A 158 24.93 2.77 -10.77
C GLN A 158 25.38 2.66 -9.31
#